data_AF-A0A7C0XCD0-F1
#
_entry.id   AF-A0A7C0XCD0-F1
#
_cell.length_a   1.000
_cell.length_b   1.000
_cell.length_c   1.000
_cell.angle_alpha   90.00
_cell.angle_beta   90.00
_cell.angle_gamma   90.00
#
_symmetry.space_group_name_H-M   'P 1'
#
loop_
_entity.id
_entity.type
_entity.pdbx_description
1 polymer ?
#
loop_
_entity_poly.entity_id
_entity_poly.type
_entity_poly.pdbx_seq_one_letter_code
_entity_poly.pdbx_strand_id
1 'polypeptide(L)'
;MIFEGDYIEDRFKAIFDVRGFLHPPGAVIAYPKYVPSAQGERTREGCKYRRIYNLTERVRFLEENHPQYLRQDPYLGMVVPSIPLEEIVRVYKPREGFAKLKSSGKLSRLASKALT
;
A
#
# COMPACT_ATOMS: atom_id res chain seq x y z
N MET A 1 3.59 -0.78 -14.73
CA MET A 1 4.41 0.14 -13.91
C MET A 1 3.62 0.55 -12.68
N ILE A 2 4.30 0.60 -11.53
CA ILE A 2 3.78 1.01 -10.23
C ILE A 2 4.39 2.38 -9.95
N PHE A 3 3.58 3.36 -9.54
CA PHE A 3 4.01 4.74 -9.34
C PHE A 3 3.66 5.26 -7.94
N GLU A 4 4.28 6.37 -7.56
CA GLU A 4 3.87 7.10 -6.36
C GLU A 4 2.36 7.40 -6.36
N GLY A 5 1.72 7.11 -5.23
CA GLY A 5 0.28 7.23 -5.04
C GLY A 5 -0.52 5.97 -5.42
N ASP A 6 0.10 4.98 -6.07
CA ASP A 6 -0.46 3.63 -6.14
C ASP A 6 -0.40 2.96 -4.77
N TYR A 7 -1.13 1.85 -4.65
CA TYR A 7 -1.06 0.98 -3.49
C TYR A 7 -0.75 -0.44 -3.94
N ILE A 8 -0.04 -1.18 -3.10
CA ILE A 8 0.26 -2.59 -3.35
C ILE A 8 -0.24 -3.41 -2.16
N GLU A 9 -0.59 -4.66 -2.42
CA GLU A 9 -0.91 -5.64 -1.39
C GLU A 9 0.03 -6.82 -1.51
N ASP A 10 0.58 -7.22 -0.37
CA ASP A 10 1.47 -8.37 -0.29
C ASP A 10 0.69 -9.66 -0.01
N ARG A 11 1.40 -10.80 -0.06
CA ARG A 11 0.80 -12.10 0.23
C ARG A 11 0.27 -12.25 1.67
N PHE A 12 0.69 -11.38 2.58
CA PHE A 12 0.22 -11.32 3.97
C PHE A 12 -1.00 -10.41 4.13
N LYS A 13 -1.56 -9.92 3.02
CA LYS A 13 -2.71 -9.01 2.94
C LYS A 13 -2.44 -7.62 3.48
N ALA A 14 -1.19 -7.27 3.81
CA ALA A 14 -0.87 -5.89 4.17
C ALA A 14 -0.95 -5.01 2.92
N ILE A 15 -1.58 -3.84 3.05
CA ILE A 15 -1.73 -2.86 1.98
C ILE A 15 -0.79 -1.71 2.27
N PHE A 16 0.05 -1.40 1.29
CA PHE A 16 1.09 -0.39 1.36
C PHE A 16 0.78 0.78 0.44
N ASP A 17 1.11 2.01 0.86
CA ASP A 17 1.15 3.17 -0.05
C ASP A 17 2.55 3.31 -0.66
N VAL A 18 2.61 3.38 -1.99
CA VAL A 18 3.85 3.51 -2.76
C VAL A 18 4.38 4.94 -2.64
N ARG A 19 5.68 5.07 -2.33
CA ARG A 19 6.34 6.35 -2.07
C ARG A 19 7.56 6.53 -2.96
N GLY A 20 7.75 7.78 -3.42
CA GLY A 20 8.87 8.16 -4.25
C GLY A 20 8.75 7.71 -5.71
N PHE A 21 9.60 8.29 -6.55
CA PHE A 21 9.63 8.03 -7.99
C PHE A 21 10.68 6.98 -8.40
N LEU A 22 11.69 6.79 -7.57
CA LEU A 22 12.78 5.84 -7.80
C LEU A 22 12.53 4.60 -6.96
N HIS A 23 12.65 3.44 -7.58
CA HIS A 23 12.51 2.14 -6.93
C HIS A 23 13.73 1.27 -7.22
N PRO A 24 14.21 0.49 -6.24
CA PRO A 24 15.30 -0.44 -6.46
C PRO A 24 14.89 -1.52 -7.49
N PRO A 25 15.86 -2.09 -8.23
CA PRO A 25 15.58 -3.19 -9.15
C PRO A 25 14.86 -4.36 -8.45
N GLY A 26 13.74 -4.80 -9.03
CA GLY A 26 12.98 -5.94 -8.51
C GLY A 26 12.15 -5.66 -7.25
N ALA A 27 12.04 -4.41 -6.79
CA ALA A 27 11.23 -4.05 -5.62
C ALA A 27 10.58 -2.67 -5.76
N VAL A 28 9.67 -2.35 -4.85
CA VAL A 28 8.95 -1.06 -4.78
C VAL A 28 9.11 -0.49 -3.39
N ILE A 29 9.40 0.82 -3.30
CA ILE A 29 9.41 1.52 -2.01
C ILE A 29 7.96 1.80 -1.60
N ALA A 30 7.49 1.12 -0.55
CA ALA A 30 6.10 1.26 -0.10
C ALA A 30 5.96 1.02 1.39
N TYR A 31 5.15 1.87 2.06
CA TYR A 31 4.98 1.84 3.50
C TYR A 31 3.64 1.21 3.89
N PRO A 32 3.59 0.37 4.94
CA PRO A 32 2.35 -0.26 5.37
C PRO A 32 1.34 0.79 5.80
N LYS A 33 0.10 0.64 5.36
CA LYS A 33 -0.98 1.60 5.62
C LYS A 33 -2.21 0.95 6.19
N TYR A 34 -2.60 -0.22 5.66
CA TYR A 34 -3.64 -1.06 6.25
C TYR A 34 -3.07 -2.43 6.48
N VAL A 35 -3.13 -2.91 7.72
CA VAL A 35 -2.58 -4.22 8.10
C VAL A 35 -3.67 -5.07 8.74
N PRO A 36 -3.68 -6.39 8.51
CA PRO A 36 -4.61 -7.28 9.19
C PRO A 36 -4.52 -7.13 10.71
N SER A 37 -5.67 -7.07 11.38
CA SER A 37 -5.75 -6.97 12.84
C SER A 37 -7.14 -7.39 13.33
N ALA A 38 -7.19 -8.28 14.32
CA ALA A 38 -8.45 -8.76 14.90
C ALA A 38 -9.27 -7.63 15.57
N GLN A 39 -8.57 -6.61 16.07
CA GLN A 39 -9.13 -5.39 16.67
C GLN A 39 -9.35 -4.27 15.63
N GLY A 40 -9.13 -4.55 14.34
CA GLY A 40 -9.30 -3.58 13.26
C GLY A 40 -10.76 -3.16 13.06
N GLU A 41 -10.97 -1.87 12.80
CA GLU A 41 -12.29 -1.26 12.58
C GLU A 41 -12.78 -1.39 11.13
N ARG A 42 -11.90 -1.78 10.20
CA ARG A 42 -12.20 -1.88 8.77
C ARG A 42 -12.33 -3.34 8.36
N THR A 43 -13.33 -3.66 7.56
CA THR A 43 -13.53 -5.02 7.05
C THR A 43 -13.46 -5.03 5.53
N ARG A 44 -12.67 -5.95 4.97
CA ARG A 44 -12.64 -6.25 3.53
C ARG A 44 -12.57 -7.76 3.37
N GLU A 45 -13.52 -8.34 2.62
CA GLU A 45 -13.52 -9.77 2.28
C GLU A 45 -13.38 -10.67 3.53
N GLY A 46 -14.12 -10.36 4.59
CA GLY A 46 -14.08 -11.08 5.87
C GLY A 46 -12.84 -10.85 6.74
N CYS A 47 -11.84 -10.10 6.26
CA CYS A 47 -10.63 -9.77 7.02
C CYS A 47 -10.79 -8.40 7.69
N LYS A 48 -10.40 -8.30 8.96
CA LYS A 48 -10.34 -7.03 9.70
C LYS A 48 -8.98 -6.37 9.53
N TYR A 49 -8.97 -5.05 9.40
CA TYR A 49 -7.81 -4.22 9.18
C TYR A 49 -7.78 -3.04 10.14
N ARG A 50 -6.59 -2.70 10.62
CA ARG A 50 -6.30 -1.42 11.26
C ARG A 50 -5.49 -0.55 10.32
N ARG A 51 -5.66 0.77 10.43
CA ARG A 51 -4.86 1.74 9.67
C ARG A 51 -3.65 2.18 10.50
N ILE A 52 -2.48 2.22 9.88
CA ILE A 52 -1.26 2.76 10.49
C ILE A 52 -1.07 4.21 10.03
N TYR A 53 -1.04 5.14 10.99
CA TYR A 53 -1.01 6.57 10.71
C TYR A 53 0.40 7.15 10.72
N ASN A 54 1.12 6.97 11.83
CA ASN A 54 2.42 7.60 12.05
C ASN A 54 3.55 6.76 11.44
N LEU A 55 4.63 7.43 11.01
CA LEU A 55 5.76 6.79 10.34
C LEU A 55 6.48 5.78 11.26
N THR A 56 6.67 6.12 12.52
CA THR A 56 7.37 5.28 13.50
C THR A 56 6.70 3.91 13.66
N GLU A 57 5.37 3.89 13.75
CA GLU A 57 4.59 2.66 13.86
C GLU A 57 4.61 1.84 12.56
N ARG A 58 4.72 2.50 11.40
CA ARG A 58 4.89 1.80 10.13
C ARG A 58 6.22 1.06 10.08
N VAL A 59 7.29 1.70 10.56
CA VAL A 59 8.62 1.08 10.65
C VAL A 59 8.60 -0.04 11.69
N ARG A 60 8.09 0.21 12.90
CA ARG A 60 7.96 -0.82 13.94
C ARG A 60 7.18 -2.05 13.47
N PHE A 61 6.07 -1.85 12.76
CA PHE A 61 5.31 -2.95 12.19
C PHE A 61 6.16 -3.81 11.25
N LEU A 62 6.99 -3.20 10.41
CA LEU A 62 7.89 -3.94 9.52
C LEU A 62 8.99 -4.65 10.30
N GLU A 63 9.61 -4.00 11.28
CA GLU A 63 10.64 -4.62 12.13
C GLU A 63 10.10 -5.88 12.82
N GLU A 64 8.87 -5.83 13.33
CA GLU A 64 8.25 -6.93 14.07
C GLU A 64 7.71 -8.05 13.19
N ASN A 65 7.17 -7.75 12.00
CA ASN A 65 6.38 -8.71 11.21
C ASN A 65 7.04 -9.08 9.87
N HIS A 66 7.76 -8.14 9.26
CA HIS A 66 8.36 -8.30 7.93
C HIS A 66 9.76 -7.64 7.84
N PRO A 67 10.71 -7.97 8.73
CA PRO A 67 12.01 -7.30 8.75
C PRO A 67 12.78 -7.47 7.43
N GLN A 68 12.50 -8.52 6.66
CA GLN A 68 13.05 -8.76 5.33
C GLN A 68 12.72 -7.68 4.28
N TYR A 69 11.68 -6.86 4.53
CA TYR A 69 11.32 -5.73 3.67
C TYR A 69 12.13 -4.47 3.96
N LEU A 70 12.84 -4.40 5.07
CA LEU A 70 13.70 -3.27 5.41
C LEU A 70 15.08 -3.49 4.77
N ARG A 71 15.37 -2.75 3.70
CA ARG A 71 16.64 -2.87 2.96
C ARG A 71 17.37 -1.54 2.91
N GLN A 72 18.69 -1.58 3.05
CA GLN A 72 19.54 -0.42 2.82
C GLN A 72 19.45 -0.02 1.34
N ASP A 73 18.99 1.19 1.07
CA ASP A 73 19.02 1.76 -0.27
C ASP A 73 20.37 2.46 -0.49
N PRO A 74 21.16 2.04 -1.51
CA PRO A 74 22.50 2.59 -1.73
C PRO A 74 22.50 4.02 -2.25
N TYR A 75 21.38 4.51 -2.82
CA TYR A 75 21.26 5.86 -3.36
C TYR A 75 20.75 6.84 -2.31
N LEU A 76 19.84 6.40 -1.45
CA LEU A 76 19.29 7.23 -0.37
C LEU A 76 20.17 7.22 0.89
N GLY A 77 21.07 6.24 1.02
CA GLY A 77 21.94 6.11 2.19
C GLY A 77 21.19 5.73 3.47
N MET A 78 19.97 5.23 3.36
CA MET A 78 19.13 4.84 4.50
C MET A 78 18.39 3.53 4.25
N VAL A 79 17.93 2.89 5.32
CA VAL A 79 17.04 1.75 5.24
C VAL A 79 15.64 2.22 4.83
N VAL A 80 15.09 1.59 3.79
CA VAL A 80 13.74 1.88 3.31
C VAL A 80 12.91 0.59 3.18
N PRO A 81 11.58 0.67 3.32
CA PRO A 81 10.68 -0.43 3.03
C PRO A 81 10.68 -0.77 1.53
N SER A 82 11.44 -1.79 1.15
CA SER A 82 11.58 -2.28 -0.22
C SER A 82 10.82 -3.59 -0.37
N ILE A 83 9.61 -3.51 -0.92
CA ILE A 83 8.72 -4.67 -1.11
C ILE A 83 9.10 -5.37 -2.42
N PRO A 84 9.57 -6.63 -2.39
CA PRO A 84 9.93 -7.36 -3.61
C PRO A 84 8.72 -7.56 -4.52
N LEU A 85 8.92 -7.47 -5.85
CA LEU A 85 7.83 -7.58 -6.82
C LEU A 85 7.11 -8.94 -6.73
N GLU A 86 7.84 -10.00 -6.42
CA GLU A 86 7.33 -11.36 -6.23
C GLU A 86 6.41 -11.52 -5.02
N GLU A 87 6.50 -10.63 -4.02
CA GLU A 87 5.62 -10.64 -2.85
C GLU A 87 4.31 -9.86 -3.10
N ILE A 88 4.24 -9.08 -4.18
CA ILE A 88 3.08 -8.26 -4.54
C ILE A 88 2.03 -9.11 -5.23
N VAL A 89 0.91 -9.36 -4.54
CA VAL A 89 -0.22 -10.12 -5.10
C VAL A 89 -1.23 -9.23 -5.81
N ARG A 90 -1.25 -7.93 -5.52
CA ARG A 90 -2.17 -6.99 -6.17
C ARG A 90 -1.62 -5.57 -6.18
N VAL A 91 -1.87 -4.86 -7.29
CA VAL A 91 -1.63 -3.42 -7.44
C VAL A 91 -2.96 -2.70 -7.57
N TYR A 92 -3.16 -1.69 -6.73
CA TYR A 92 -4.29 -0.77 -6.82
C TYR A 92 -3.82 0.53 -7.43
N LYS A 93 -4.53 0.96 -8.46
CA LYS A 93 -4.19 2.17 -9.23
C LYS A 93 -5.31 3.20 -9.13
N PRO A 94 -5.26 4.09 -8.12
CA PRO A 94 -6.31 5.08 -7.92
C PRO A 94 -6.61 5.94 -9.14
N ARG A 95 -5.60 6.26 -9.96
CA ARG A 95 -5.77 7.03 -11.20
C ARG A 95 -6.67 6.30 -12.22
N GLU A 96 -6.41 5.02 -12.43
CA GLU A 96 -7.22 4.17 -13.32
C GLU A 96 -8.62 3.95 -12.74
N GLY A 97 -8.71 3.74 -11.41
CA GLY A 97 -9.98 3.63 -10.70
C GLY A 97 -10.84 4.89 -10.86
N PHE A 98 -10.24 6.06 -10.68
CA PHE A 98 -10.92 7.35 -10.84
C PHE A 98 -11.40 7.59 -12.28
N ALA A 99 -10.58 7.26 -13.29
CA ALA A 99 -10.99 7.34 -14.69
C ALA A 99 -12.22 6.45 -14.97
N LYS A 100 -12.22 5.21 -14.44
CA LYS A 100 -13.36 4.29 -14.54
C LYS A 100 -14.61 4.82 -13.83
N LEU A 101 -14.46 5.48 -12.68
CA LEU A 101 -15.59 6.10 -11.99
C LEU A 101 -16.19 7.23 -12.83
N LYS A 102 -15.37 8.07 -13.46
CA LYS A 102 -15.85 9.15 -14.34
C LYS A 102 -16.63 8.64 -15.55
N SER A 103 -16.25 7.50 -16.10
CA SER A 103 -16.94 6.89 -17.25
C SER A 103 -18.14 6.00 -16.87
N SER A 104 -18.45 5.84 -15.57
CA SER A 104 -19.49 4.93 -15.11
C SER A 104 -20.84 5.64 -14.95
N GLY A 105 -21.90 5.10 -15.56
CA GLY A 105 -23.25 5.68 -15.51
C GLY A 105 -24.02 5.51 -14.20
N LYS A 106 -23.62 4.55 -13.34
CA LYS A 106 -24.24 4.32 -12.03
C LYS A 106 -23.18 4.22 -10.95
N LEU A 107 -23.10 5.26 -10.12
CA LEU A 107 -22.16 5.36 -9.01
C LEU A 107 -22.87 5.14 -7.68
N SER A 108 -22.20 4.46 -6.76
CA SER A 108 -22.66 4.43 -5.36
C SER A 108 -22.50 5.82 -4.73
N ARG A 109 -23.24 6.09 -3.64
CA ARG A 109 -23.09 7.36 -2.89
C ARG A 109 -21.64 7.63 -2.49
N LEU A 110 -20.89 6.59 -2.12
CA LEU A 110 -19.48 6.73 -1.76
C LEU A 110 -18.61 7.03 -2.98
N ALA A 111 -18.86 6.36 -4.11
CA ALA A 111 -18.11 6.58 -5.34
C ALA A 111 -18.34 7.98 -5.93
N SER A 112 -19.56 8.52 -5.83
CA SER A 112 -19.87 9.89 -6.27
C SER A 112 -19.06 10.94 -5.53
N LYS A 113 -18.78 10.74 -4.23
CA LYS A 113 -17.94 11.65 -3.44
C LYS A 113 -16.49 11.71 -3.90
N ALA A 114 -16.03 10.73 -4.68
CA ALA A 114 -14.69 10.78 -5.25
C ALA A 114 -14.59 11.75 -6.44
N LEU A 115 -15.72 12.13 -7.06
CA LEU A 115 -15.78 12.98 -8.26
C LEU A 115 -16.07 14.47 -7.99
N THR A 116 -16.37 14.83 -6.74
CA THR A 116 -16.77 16.16 -6.28
C THR A 116 -15.79 16.67 -5.24
#